data_AF-A0A497PQB6-F1
#
_entry.id   AF-A0A497PQB6-F1
#
_cell.length_a   1.000
_cell.length_b   1.000
_cell.length_c   1.000
_cell.angle_alpha   90.00
_cell.angle_beta   90.00
_cell.angle_gamma   90.00
#
_symmetry.space_group_name_H-M   'P 1'
#
loop_
_entity.id
_entity.type
_entity.pdbx_description
1 polymer ?
#
loop_
_entity_poly.entity_id
_entity_poly.type
_entity_poly.pdbx_seq_one_letter_code
_entity_poly.pdbx_strand_id
1 'polypeptide(L)'
;DVTTIWATAFNSDNATPINGWYWLRDPQFQNWFGYRFPIDPALTSASEVWLNLTPLVTNAVNGGPGFETTVSLLLAVKTPAGNVVTSAQYQVHLNNPFRPKSPVNSQGIGYQTYGLLPLPADWLATLPAGGILEVKVSRLPSSYDGTFQPHVALNPDAVALRYR
;
A
#
# COMPACT_ATOMS: atom_id res chain seq x y z
N ASP A 1 -21.13 -9.09 6.46
CA ASP A 1 -20.11 -8.39 7.27
C ASP A 1 -18.82 -8.27 6.49
N VAL A 2 -18.02 -7.23 6.74
CA VAL A 2 -16.70 -7.08 6.13
C VAL A 2 -15.66 -7.68 7.06
N THR A 3 -14.92 -8.67 6.59
CA THR A 3 -13.81 -9.26 7.32
C THR A 3 -12.52 -8.52 6.98
N THR A 4 -11.66 -8.29 7.97
CA THR A 4 -10.34 -7.68 7.76
C THR A 4 -9.24 -8.69 8.08
N ILE A 5 -8.31 -8.87 7.15
CA ILE A 5 -7.07 -9.65 7.33
C ILE A 5 -5.90 -8.66 7.38
N TRP A 6 -5.21 -8.67 8.51
CA TRP A 6 -3.96 -7.93 8.70
C TRP A 6 -2.77 -8.71 8.15
N ALA A 7 -1.71 -7.99 7.79
CA ALA A 7 -0.48 -8.63 7.34
C ALA A 7 0.12 -9.46 8.48
N THR A 8 0.59 -10.67 8.17
CA THR A 8 1.29 -11.54 9.14
C THR A 8 2.78 -11.24 9.21
N ALA A 9 3.31 -10.50 8.24
CA ALA A 9 4.66 -9.98 8.26
C ALA A 9 4.74 -8.64 7.52
N PHE A 10 5.59 -7.75 8.03
CA PHE A 10 5.94 -6.48 7.43
C PHE A 10 7.46 -6.41 7.26
N ASN A 11 7.92 -6.12 6.04
CA ASN A 11 9.32 -5.89 5.72
C ASN A 11 9.52 -4.41 5.39
N SER A 12 10.22 -3.71 6.27
CA SER A 12 10.60 -2.31 6.08
C SER A 12 11.97 -2.12 5.42
N ASP A 13 12.57 -3.18 4.86
CA ASP A 13 13.90 -3.19 4.25
C ASP A 13 14.96 -2.47 5.12
N ASN A 14 14.93 -2.75 6.42
CA ASN A 14 15.78 -2.15 7.45
C ASN A 14 15.64 -0.62 7.64
N ALA A 15 14.57 0.00 7.14
CA ALA A 15 14.26 1.38 7.49
C ALA A 15 14.06 1.51 9.01
N THR A 16 14.61 2.58 9.59
CA THR A 16 14.39 2.92 11.00
C THR A 16 13.06 3.66 11.14
N PRO A 17 12.17 3.24 12.07
CA PRO A 17 10.90 3.91 12.27
C PRO A 17 11.08 5.28 12.93
N ILE A 18 10.26 6.24 12.52
CA ILE A 18 10.08 7.55 13.17
C ILE A 18 8.66 7.57 13.71
N ASN A 19 8.49 7.59 15.03
CA ASN A 19 7.19 7.53 15.71
C ASN A 19 6.30 6.36 15.22
N GLY A 20 6.90 5.18 15.01
CA GLY A 20 6.19 3.98 14.56
C GLY A 20 5.95 3.90 13.04
N TRP A 21 6.42 4.87 12.26
CA TRP A 21 6.28 4.91 10.80
C TRP A 21 7.61 4.73 10.09
N TYR A 22 7.60 3.91 9.04
CA TYR A 22 8.74 3.67 8.16
C TYR A 22 8.56 4.48 6.90
N TRP A 23 9.59 5.19 6.45
CA TRP A 23 9.46 6.18 5.38
C TRP A 23 10.17 5.73 4.09
N LEU A 24 9.40 5.58 3.01
CA LEU A 24 9.91 5.55 1.65
C LEU A 24 10.27 6.99 1.26
N ARG A 25 11.57 7.27 1.13
CA ARG A 25 12.11 8.62 0.92
C ARG A 25 13.44 8.68 0.16
N ASP A 26 13.89 7.55 -0.37
CA ASP A 26 15.12 7.47 -1.15
C ASP A 26 15.02 8.30 -2.45
N PRO A 27 16.04 9.07 -2.82
CA PRO A 27 15.95 9.97 -3.98
C PRO A 27 15.81 9.24 -5.33
N GLN A 28 16.08 7.93 -5.37
CA GLN A 28 16.08 7.14 -6.61
C GLN A 28 14.78 6.36 -6.83
N PHE A 29 13.83 6.39 -5.89
CA PHE A 29 12.55 5.67 -5.95
C PHE A 29 12.70 4.14 -6.13
N GLN A 30 13.74 3.57 -5.53
CA GLN A 30 14.07 2.14 -5.58
C GLN A 30 13.58 1.39 -4.34
N ASN A 31 13.39 2.08 -3.21
CA ASN A 31 12.95 1.42 -1.99
C ASN A 31 11.48 1.02 -2.07
N TRP A 32 11.16 -0.06 -1.37
CA TRP A 32 9.82 -0.60 -1.23
C TRP A 32 9.67 -1.18 0.17
N PHE A 33 8.43 -1.27 0.65
CA PHE A 33 8.10 -2.05 1.84
C PHE A 33 7.12 -3.16 1.49
N GLY A 34 7.27 -4.30 2.16
CA GLY A 34 6.55 -5.53 1.85
C GLY A 34 5.58 -5.93 2.95
N TYR A 35 4.44 -6.46 2.56
CA TYR A 35 3.45 -7.09 3.43
C TYR A 35 3.22 -8.53 2.96
N ARG A 36 2.94 -9.43 3.91
CA ARG A 36 2.52 -10.80 3.61
C ARG A 36 1.16 -11.07 4.19
N PHE A 37 0.27 -11.61 3.37
CA PHE A 37 -1.06 -12.05 3.77
C PHE A 37 -1.22 -13.54 3.49
N PRO A 38 -1.83 -14.31 4.41
CA PRO A 38 -2.20 -15.69 4.12
C PRO A 38 -3.31 -15.71 3.06
N ILE A 39 -3.24 -16.69 2.16
CA ILE A 39 -4.32 -17.00 1.23
C ILE A 39 -5.15 -18.13 1.87
N ASP A 40 -6.21 -17.77 2.59
CA ASP A 40 -7.13 -18.74 3.16
C ASP A 40 -8.30 -19.07 2.20
N PRO A 41 -9.04 -20.17 2.43
CA PRO A 41 -10.18 -20.51 1.58
C PRO A 41 -11.24 -19.42 1.51
N ALA A 42 -11.47 -18.67 2.60
CA ALA A 42 -12.48 -17.62 2.65
C ALA A 42 -12.16 -16.47 1.68
N LEU A 43 -10.88 -16.08 1.59
CA LEU A 43 -10.38 -15.11 0.64
C LEU A 43 -10.58 -15.57 -0.81
N THR A 44 -10.31 -16.85 -1.10
CA THR A 44 -10.46 -17.40 -2.47
C THR A 44 -11.92 -17.52 -2.93
N SER A 45 -12.85 -17.60 -1.98
CA SER A 45 -14.30 -17.68 -2.24
C SER A 45 -15.04 -16.34 -2.07
N ALA A 46 -14.33 -15.27 -1.72
CA ALA A 46 -14.93 -13.98 -1.43
C ALA A 46 -15.56 -13.35 -2.68
N SER A 47 -16.69 -12.67 -2.49
CA SER A 47 -17.41 -12.01 -3.59
C SER A 47 -16.78 -10.68 -3.98
N GLU A 48 -16.20 -9.99 -3.00
CA GLU A 48 -15.37 -8.80 -3.22
C GLU A 48 -14.22 -8.80 -2.23
N VAL A 49 -13.05 -8.39 -2.72
CA VAL A 49 -11.86 -8.18 -1.90
C VAL A 49 -11.25 -6.84 -2.28
N TRP A 50 -10.74 -6.14 -1.28
CA TRP A 50 -9.97 -4.93 -1.48
C TRP A 50 -8.70 -4.96 -0.65
N LEU A 51 -7.63 -4.44 -1.24
CA LEU A 51 -6.47 -4.02 -0.49
C LEU A 51 -6.67 -2.55 -0.10
N ASN A 52 -6.81 -2.30 1.20
CA ASN A 52 -6.91 -0.96 1.77
C ASN A 52 -5.54 -0.46 2.18
N LEU A 53 -5.26 0.80 1.88
CA LEU A 53 -4.02 1.49 2.22
C LEU A 53 -4.36 2.71 3.07
N THR A 54 -3.69 2.86 4.21
CA THR A 54 -3.78 4.03 5.11
C THR A 54 -2.42 4.64 5.45
N PRO A 55 -1.57 4.99 4.46
CA PRO A 55 -0.25 5.54 4.71
C PRO A 55 -0.30 7.04 5.09
N LEU A 56 0.83 7.53 5.57
CA LEU A 56 1.09 8.96 5.67
C LEU A 56 1.82 9.45 4.42
N VAL A 57 1.51 10.66 3.96
CA VAL A 57 2.19 11.28 2.83
C VAL A 57 2.55 12.72 3.18
N THR A 58 3.79 13.11 2.94
CA THR A 58 4.25 14.49 3.09
C THR A 58 5.16 14.88 1.94
N ASN A 59 5.35 16.19 1.79
CA ASN A 59 6.14 16.72 0.70
C ASN A 59 7.65 16.93 0.95
N ALA A 60 8.12 16.70 2.17
CA ALA A 60 9.51 16.92 2.54
C ALA A 60 10.07 15.83 3.47
N VAL A 61 11.37 15.55 3.34
CA VAL A 61 12.10 14.51 4.09
C VAL A 61 11.96 14.64 5.62
N ASN A 62 11.89 15.87 6.12
CA ASN A 62 11.87 16.20 7.55
C ASN A 62 10.51 16.77 8.00
N GLY A 63 9.45 16.46 7.26
CA GLY A 63 8.12 17.01 7.49
C GLY A 63 7.87 18.27 6.68
N GLY A 64 6.71 18.31 6.04
CA GLY A 64 6.15 19.45 5.33
C GLY A 64 4.63 19.35 5.42
N PRO A 65 3.83 20.03 4.58
CA PRO A 65 2.41 19.73 4.46
C PRO A 65 2.15 18.28 4.01
N GLY A 66 0.96 17.79 4.34
CA GLY A 66 0.40 16.58 3.74
C GLY A 66 0.25 16.69 2.23
N PHE A 67 0.22 15.55 1.56
CA PHE A 67 0.07 15.51 0.10
C PHE A 67 -0.71 14.27 -0.36
N GLU A 68 -1.16 14.28 -1.61
CA GLU A 68 -1.76 13.16 -2.33
C GLU A 68 -0.74 12.62 -3.31
N THR A 69 -0.70 11.31 -3.52
CA THR A 69 0.25 10.74 -4.46
C THR A 69 -0.26 9.43 -5.02
N THR A 70 0.45 8.87 -5.98
CA THR A 70 0.19 7.54 -6.50
C THR A 70 1.35 6.64 -6.12
N VAL A 71 1.04 5.50 -5.51
CA VAL A 71 2.03 4.45 -5.22
C VAL A 71 1.87 3.31 -6.21
N SER A 72 2.96 2.59 -6.45
CA SER A 72 2.90 1.33 -7.17
C SER A 72 2.83 0.16 -6.20
N LEU A 73 1.96 -0.80 -6.53
CA LEU A 73 1.80 -2.05 -5.80
C LEU A 73 2.21 -3.20 -6.69
N LEU A 74 3.20 -3.98 -6.27
CA LEU A 74 3.49 -5.29 -6.87
C LEU A 74 2.86 -6.37 -5.98
N LEU A 75 1.86 -7.05 -6.52
CA LEU A 75 1.22 -8.20 -5.90
C LEU A 75 1.88 -9.46 -6.46
N ALA A 76 2.48 -10.28 -5.60
CA ALA A 76 3.08 -11.56 -5.97
C ALA A 76 2.42 -12.69 -5.18
N VAL A 77 1.90 -13.69 -5.88
CA VAL A 77 1.23 -14.85 -5.31
C VAL A 77 2.23 -15.98 -5.21
N LYS A 78 2.36 -16.58 -4.03
CA LYS A 78 3.22 -17.72 -3.76
C LYS A 78 2.43 -18.93 -3.31
N THR A 79 2.83 -20.11 -3.76
CA THR A 79 2.30 -21.39 -3.25
C THR A 79 2.71 -21.62 -1.79
N PRO A 80 2.12 -22.59 -1.08
CA PRO A 80 2.59 -22.97 0.27
C PRO A 80 4.08 -23.36 0.31
N ALA A 81 4.62 -23.88 -0.79
CA ALA A 81 6.03 -24.22 -0.94
C ALA A 81 6.93 -22.99 -1.23
N GLY A 82 6.36 -21.80 -1.37
CA GLY A 82 7.08 -20.54 -1.60
C GLY A 82 7.34 -20.20 -3.07
N ASN A 83 6.90 -21.02 -4.02
CA ASN A 83 7.08 -20.76 -5.45
C ASN A 83 6.16 -19.62 -5.91
N VAL A 84 6.69 -18.67 -6.68
CA VAL A 84 5.87 -17.61 -7.28
C VAL A 84 5.01 -18.20 -8.40
N VAL A 85 3.70 -17.99 -8.30
CA VAL A 85 2.69 -18.42 -9.28
C VAL A 85 2.44 -17.32 -10.31
N THR A 86 2.18 -16.11 -9.82
CA THR A 86 1.91 -14.94 -10.65
C THR A 86 2.32 -13.67 -9.93
N SER A 87 2.55 -12.61 -10.70
CA SER A 87 2.72 -11.27 -10.17
C SER A 87 2.06 -10.25 -11.08
N ALA A 88 1.44 -9.23 -10.48
CA ALA A 88 0.82 -8.13 -11.19
C ALA A 88 1.16 -6.80 -10.51
N GLN A 89 1.34 -5.76 -11.33
CA GLN A 89 1.64 -4.42 -10.87
C GLN A 89 0.42 -3.52 -11.05
N TYR A 90 0.10 -2.77 -10.00
CA TYR A 90 -0.99 -1.82 -9.95
C TYR A 90 -0.49 -0.45 -9.52
N GLN A 91 -1.31 0.57 -9.77
CA GLN A 91 -1.11 1.90 -9.22
C GLN A 91 -2.33 2.27 -8.37
N VAL A 92 -2.09 2.83 -7.20
CA VAL A 92 -3.14 3.25 -6.28
C VAL A 92 -2.93 4.71 -5.93
N HIS A 93 -3.97 5.50 -6.18
CA HIS A 93 -4.02 6.89 -5.75
C HIS A 93 -4.35 6.97 -4.26
N LEU A 94 -3.55 7.75 -3.53
CA LEU A 94 -3.66 8.02 -2.11
C LEU A 94 -4.30 9.40 -1.93
N ASN A 95 -5.57 9.41 -1.55
CA ASN A 95 -6.36 10.62 -1.32
C ASN A 95 -6.14 11.13 0.11
N ASN A 96 -5.95 12.43 0.25
CA ASN A 96 -5.82 13.11 1.52
C ASN A 96 -7.14 13.81 1.84
N PRO A 97 -8.01 13.29 2.72
CA PRO A 97 -9.30 13.89 2.99
C PRO A 97 -9.23 15.09 3.95
N PHE A 98 -8.07 15.37 4.57
CA PHE A 98 -7.96 16.38 5.61
C PHE A 98 -8.44 17.77 5.14
N ARG A 99 -9.04 18.54 6.05
CA ARG A 99 -9.49 19.92 5.83
C ARG A 99 -8.78 20.84 6.83
N PRO A 100 -8.32 22.05 6.42
CA PRO A 100 -8.58 22.73 5.14
C PRO A 100 -7.81 22.14 3.95
N LYS A 101 -8.36 22.37 2.75
CA LYS A 101 -7.71 22.10 1.47
C LYS A 101 -6.82 23.27 1.09
N SER A 102 -5.61 23.00 0.62
CA SER A 102 -4.71 24.01 0.06
C SER A 102 -4.35 23.62 -1.38
N PRO A 103 -4.54 24.51 -2.37
CA PRO A 103 -4.16 24.26 -3.76
C PRO A 103 -2.66 24.00 -3.95
N VAL A 104 -1.80 24.51 -3.06
CA VAL A 104 -0.34 24.27 -3.09
C VAL A 104 0.07 22.95 -2.42
N ASN A 105 -0.84 22.29 -1.70
CA ASN A 105 -0.56 21.06 -0.93
C ASN A 105 -1.53 19.93 -1.32
N SER A 106 -1.73 19.75 -2.64
CA SER A 106 -2.57 18.72 -3.28
C SER A 106 -3.81 18.33 -2.46
N GLN A 107 -4.57 19.33 -1.99
CA GLN A 107 -5.81 19.07 -1.28
C GLN A 107 -5.66 18.49 0.15
N GLY A 108 -4.69 18.86 1.00
CA GLY A 108 -4.82 18.63 2.46
C GLY A 108 -3.56 18.85 3.28
N ILE A 109 -3.65 19.51 4.44
CA ILE A 109 -2.45 19.80 5.26
C ILE A 109 -2.01 18.63 6.18
N GLY A 110 -2.92 17.72 6.55
CA GLY A 110 -2.61 16.56 7.39
C GLY A 110 -1.99 15.41 6.59
N TYR A 111 -1.22 14.52 7.22
CA TYR A 111 -0.45 13.50 6.47
C TYR A 111 -1.26 12.28 6.09
N GLN A 112 -2.35 12.00 6.80
CA GLN A 112 -3.10 10.76 6.61
C GLN A 112 -3.75 10.73 5.23
N THR A 113 -3.47 9.66 4.49
CA THR A 113 -4.07 9.38 3.19
C THR A 113 -4.73 8.02 3.17
N TYR A 114 -5.57 7.80 2.16
CA TYR A 114 -6.34 6.57 1.97
C TYR A 114 -6.31 6.15 0.50
N GLY A 115 -6.06 4.86 0.28
CA GLY A 115 -6.08 4.24 -1.05
C GLY A 115 -6.80 2.89 -1.01
N LEU A 116 -7.29 2.46 -2.17
CA LEU A 116 -8.03 1.23 -2.33
C LEU A 116 -7.65 0.58 -3.67
N LEU A 117 -7.36 -0.72 -3.64
CA LEU A 117 -7.26 -1.55 -4.84
C LEU A 117 -8.29 -2.69 -4.76
N PRO A 118 -9.37 -2.68 -5.57
CA PRO A 118 -10.24 -3.83 -5.70
C PRO A 118 -9.50 -4.98 -6.39
N LEU A 119 -9.66 -6.20 -5.88
CA LEU A 119 -9.09 -7.41 -6.45
C LEU A 119 -10.19 -8.19 -7.19
N PRO A 120 -9.99 -8.55 -8.47
CA PRO A 120 -11.00 -9.25 -9.26
C PRO A 120 -11.34 -10.64 -8.69
N ALA A 121 -12.63 -10.99 -8.63
CA ALA A 121 -13.12 -12.28 -8.11
C ALA A 121 -12.60 -13.49 -8.90
N ASP A 122 -12.49 -13.36 -10.22
CA ASP A 122 -11.90 -14.37 -11.10
C ASP A 122 -10.42 -14.60 -10.79
N TRP A 123 -9.65 -13.54 -10.52
CA TRP A 123 -8.27 -13.66 -10.08
C TRP A 123 -8.15 -14.34 -8.71
N LEU A 124 -9.00 -13.95 -7.74
CA LEU A 124 -9.02 -14.54 -6.40
C LEU A 124 -9.29 -16.04 -6.41
N ALA A 125 -10.17 -16.52 -7.30
CA ALA A 125 -10.49 -17.93 -7.46
C ALA A 125 -9.31 -18.77 -7.98
N THR A 126 -8.29 -18.13 -8.57
CA THR A 126 -7.06 -18.81 -9.02
C THR A 126 -5.97 -18.90 -7.95
N LEU A 127 -6.17 -18.23 -6.81
CA LEU A 127 -5.14 -18.17 -5.77
C LEU A 127 -4.96 -19.54 -5.07
N PRO A 128 -3.71 -19.96 -4.81
CA PRO A 128 -3.45 -21.22 -4.13
C PRO A 128 -3.77 -21.09 -2.63
N ALA A 129 -4.84 -21.73 -2.17
CA ALA A 129 -5.15 -21.80 -0.73
C ALA A 129 -3.96 -22.38 0.08
N GLY A 130 -3.70 -21.79 1.24
CA GLY A 130 -2.50 -22.03 2.05
C GLY A 130 -1.24 -21.30 1.55
N GLY A 131 -1.33 -20.58 0.43
CA GLY A 131 -0.27 -19.77 -0.13
C GLY A 131 -0.11 -18.42 0.58
N ILE A 132 0.72 -17.56 -0.01
CA ILE A 132 1.02 -16.22 0.49
C ILE A 132 0.79 -15.21 -0.63
N LEU A 133 0.04 -14.15 -0.33
CA LEU A 133 0.02 -12.93 -1.12
C LEU A 133 1.07 -11.97 -0.56
N GLU A 134 2.12 -11.70 -1.32
CA GLU A 134 3.07 -10.64 -1.03
C GLU A 134 2.62 -9.35 -1.73
N VAL A 135 2.58 -8.25 -0.98
CA VAL A 135 2.30 -6.92 -1.50
C VAL A 135 3.53 -6.06 -1.26
N LYS A 136 4.15 -5.54 -2.32
CA LYS A 136 5.21 -4.54 -2.21
C LYS A 136 4.66 -3.17 -2.59
N VAL A 137 4.83 -2.19 -1.70
CA VAL A 137 4.48 -0.80 -1.92
C VAL A 137 5.75 -0.03 -2.26
N SER A 138 5.77 0.65 -3.40
CA SER A 138 6.84 1.56 -3.79
C SER A 138 6.27 2.92 -4.22
N ARG A 139 7.12 3.95 -4.15
CA ARG A 139 6.76 5.28 -4.61
C ARG A 139 6.95 5.39 -6.12
N LEU A 140 6.16 6.26 -6.74
CA LEU A 140 6.39 6.68 -8.11
C LEU A 140 7.09 8.06 -8.13
N PRO A 141 7.94 8.33 -9.14
CA PRO A 141 8.70 9.58 -9.22
C PRO A 141 7.86 10.82 -9.52
N SER A 142 6.58 10.68 -9.93
CA SER A 142 5.74 11.82 -10.28
C SER A 142 4.61 12.09 -9.29
N SER A 143 4.47 13.37 -8.97
CA SER A 143 3.31 13.99 -8.33
C SER A 143 2.38 14.64 -9.35
N TYR A 144 1.25 15.17 -8.85
CA TYR A 144 0.30 16.02 -9.59
C TYR A 144 0.94 17.24 -10.30
N ASP A 145 2.04 17.79 -9.78
CA ASP A 145 2.66 19.05 -10.28
C ASP A 145 4.01 18.85 -11.00
N GLY A 146 4.50 17.61 -11.12
CA GLY A 146 5.74 17.27 -11.81
C GLY A 146 7.05 17.73 -11.14
N THR A 147 6.97 18.40 -9.98
CA THR A 147 8.14 18.89 -9.23
C THR A 147 8.28 18.22 -7.86
N PHE A 148 7.15 17.78 -7.31
CA PHE A 148 7.10 17.16 -6.01
C PHE A 148 7.55 15.68 -6.03
N GLN A 149 8.45 15.34 -5.11
CA GLN A 149 8.88 13.96 -4.85
C GLN A 149 8.20 13.42 -3.58
N PRO A 150 7.20 12.51 -3.70
CA PRO A 150 6.43 12.04 -2.56
C PRO A 150 7.26 11.35 -1.50
N HIS A 151 6.97 11.61 -0.22
CA HIS A 151 7.46 10.83 0.89
C HIS A 151 6.28 10.05 1.46
N VAL A 152 6.38 8.72 1.49
CA VAL A 152 5.28 7.85 1.89
C VAL A 152 5.71 7.08 3.13
N ALA A 153 4.98 7.22 4.22
CA ALA A 153 5.17 6.47 5.43
C ALA A 153 4.16 5.33 5.55
N LEU A 154 4.66 4.17 5.94
CA LEU A 154 3.93 2.92 6.08
C LEU A 154 4.32 2.30 7.42
N ASN A 155 3.38 1.62 8.05
CA ASN A 155 3.60 0.82 9.25
C ASN A 155 2.95 -0.56 9.02
N PRO A 156 3.12 -1.54 9.94
CA PRO A 156 2.55 -2.88 9.76
C PRO A 156 1.04 -2.91 9.50
N ASP A 157 0.30 -1.91 9.98
CA ASP A 157 -1.16 -1.81 9.86
C ASP A 157 -1.61 -0.90 8.70
N ALA A 158 -0.68 -0.32 7.95
CA ALA A 158 -1.00 0.63 6.89
C ALA A 158 -1.55 -0.04 5.63
N VAL A 159 -1.49 -1.37 5.54
CA VAL A 159 -2.06 -2.16 4.47
C VAL A 159 -2.84 -3.33 5.06
N ALA A 160 -4.10 -3.47 4.65
CA ALA A 160 -4.97 -4.55 5.09
C ALA A 160 -5.81 -5.09 3.92
N LEU A 161 -6.05 -6.39 3.92
CA LEU A 161 -7.06 -6.99 3.05
C LEU A 161 -8.41 -6.89 3.73
N ARG A 162 -9.44 -6.54 2.98
CA ARG A 162 -10.84 -6.60 3.42
C ARG A 162 -11.67 -7.35 2.40
N TYR A 163 -12.63 -8.14 2.86
CA TYR A 163 -13.48 -8.91 1.97
C TYR A 163 -14.90 -9.09 2.49
N ARG A 164 -15.82 -9.38 1.57
CA ARG A 164 -17.22 -9.74 1.86
C ARG A 164 -17.66 -11.01 1.16
#